data_AF-A0A7J6XVD8-F1
#
_entry.id   AF-A0A7J6XVD8-F1
#
_cell.length_a   1.000
_cell.length_b   1.000
_cell.length_c   1.000
_cell.angle_alpha   90.00
_cell.angle_beta   90.00
_cell.angle_gamma   90.00
#
_symmetry.space_group_name_H-M   'P 1'
#
loop_
_entity.id
_entity.type
_entity.pdbx_description
1 polymer ?
#
loop_
_entity_poly.entity_id
_entity_poly.type
_entity_poly.pdbx_seq_one_letter_code
_entity_poly.pdbx_strand_id
1 'polypeptide(L)'
;MPRQLRQLCCALLLLLCTGGGLVTAVPHHCVFDRLPRNVGEVTGGEEPASPVTVSVGSDWAPLRIKVFADDLEGLGGFCTRAGEHINMFFGKEMVCQEEDILTEEKVDILENVILSEAAKMHSERLLVRPLDGPLVVPRFREGSVCGKFPVPEEHHTDGVPDADMVLYATAVPTFKPTFAWAMPCATLGPRGRPVVGVINYNPRHIANTSQHVRVAVHEMAHALGFIVADMEEQALVKREVGVRGRSSVHVVNSRNTLEQARLHYGCESAPGMELEFAPPMRNPAAPEEEEGVLGQENGEKEEEEGCCQICQEEEQEEFFQEKGEKEEEKEFCQICQEEEEEEEELLSYQRSQ
;
A
#
# COMPACT_ATOMS: atom_id res chain seq x y z
N MET A 1 60.91 11.65 7.52
CA MET A 1 60.00 11.06 6.52
C MET A 1 58.66 10.50 7.05
N PRO A 2 58.47 10.04 8.31
CA PRO A 2 57.17 9.47 8.72
C PRO A 2 56.11 10.51 9.14
N ARG A 3 56.51 11.75 9.50
CA ARG A 3 55.58 12.84 9.86
C ARG A 3 54.84 13.45 8.65
N GLN A 4 55.54 13.56 7.51
CA GLN A 4 55.00 14.09 6.26
C GLN A 4 53.94 13.13 5.68
N LEU A 5 54.18 11.81 5.75
CA LEU A 5 53.25 10.80 5.26
C LEU A 5 51.95 10.73 6.09
N ARG A 6 52.06 10.93 7.41
CA ARG A 6 50.91 10.94 8.33
C ARG A 6 50.04 12.19 8.14
N GLN A 7 50.65 13.34 7.82
CA GLN A 7 49.92 14.56 7.48
C GLN A 7 49.24 14.47 6.11
N LEU A 8 49.88 13.82 5.13
CA LEU A 8 49.25 13.53 3.83
C LEU A 8 48.04 12.59 3.97
N CYS A 9 48.14 11.52 4.77
CA CYS A 9 47.01 10.61 4.99
C CYS A 9 45.83 11.30 5.68
N CYS A 10 46.08 12.15 6.69
CA CYS A 10 45.01 12.91 7.34
C CYS A 10 44.37 13.96 6.42
N ALA A 11 45.16 14.59 5.54
CA ALA A 11 44.65 15.53 4.54
C ALA A 11 43.81 14.81 3.45
N LEU A 12 44.21 13.62 3.00
CA LEU A 12 43.42 12.81 2.06
C LEU A 12 42.12 12.30 2.69
N LEU A 13 42.14 11.88 3.96
CA LEU A 13 40.92 11.48 4.69
C LEU A 13 39.94 12.65 4.87
N LEU A 14 40.44 13.86 5.13
CA LEU A 14 39.59 15.05 5.22
C LEU A 14 39.01 15.46 3.85
N LEU A 15 39.78 15.33 2.76
CA LEU A 15 39.31 15.56 1.39
C LEU A 15 38.27 14.52 0.94
N LEU A 16 38.38 13.27 1.40
CA LEU A 16 37.39 12.22 1.16
C LEU A 16 36.11 12.42 2.00
N CYS A 17 36.20 13.02 3.20
CA CYS A 17 35.04 13.32 4.04
C CYS A 17 34.31 14.63 3.67
N THR A 18 34.97 15.56 2.96
CA THR A 18 34.33 16.80 2.48
C THR A 18 33.98 16.77 0.99
N GLY A 19 34.35 15.71 0.28
CA GLY A 19 34.05 15.46 -1.13
C GLY A 19 32.81 14.58 -1.36
N GLY A 20 31.99 14.36 -0.34
CA GLY A 20 30.65 13.83 -0.53
C GLY A 20 29.85 14.86 -1.34
N GLY A 21 29.71 14.59 -2.63
CA GLY A 21 28.80 15.35 -3.49
C GLY A 21 27.43 15.44 -2.85
N LEU A 22 26.70 16.51 -3.18
CA LEU A 22 25.28 16.55 -2.89
C LEU A 22 24.67 15.24 -3.42
N VAL A 23 24.01 14.49 -2.54
CA VAL A 23 23.14 13.39 -2.96
C VAL A 23 22.04 14.03 -3.81
N THR A 24 22.27 14.08 -5.11
CA THR A 24 21.22 14.36 -6.07
C THR A 24 20.34 13.13 -6.06
N ALA A 25 19.11 13.27 -5.55
CA ALA A 25 18.09 12.26 -5.77
C ALA A 25 17.95 12.08 -7.28
N VAL A 26 18.43 10.94 -7.80
CA VAL A 26 18.20 10.56 -9.19
C VAL A 26 16.68 10.42 -9.35
N PRO A 27 16.06 10.97 -10.40
CA PRO A 27 14.62 10.82 -10.59
C PRO A 27 14.33 9.36 -10.99
N HIS A 28 13.81 8.57 -10.05
CA HIS A 28 13.33 7.21 -10.30
C HIS A 28 12.04 7.27 -11.12
N HIS A 29 12.05 6.57 -12.25
CA HIS A 29 10.92 6.42 -13.16
C HIS A 29 10.53 4.94 -13.19
N CYS A 30 9.35 4.63 -12.64
CA CYS A 30 8.73 3.33 -12.80
C CYS A 30 8.34 3.15 -14.28
N VAL A 31 8.89 2.11 -14.91
CA VAL A 31 8.54 1.68 -16.28
C VAL A 31 7.68 0.44 -16.15
N PHE A 32 6.41 0.53 -16.54
CA PHE A 32 5.50 -0.61 -16.59
C PHE A 32 5.31 -1.07 -18.04
N ASP A 33 5.78 -2.28 -18.33
CA ASP A 33 5.39 -3.02 -19.54
C ASP A 33 4.01 -3.68 -19.34
N ARG A 34 3.21 -3.65 -20.40
CA ARG A 34 1.86 -4.23 -20.50
C ARG A 34 1.80 -5.69 -20.03
N LEU A 35 0.85 -6.00 -19.12
CA LEU A 35 0.33 -7.35 -18.92
C LEU A 35 -1.11 -7.49 -19.46
N PRO A 36 -1.48 -8.66 -20.03
CA PRO A 36 -2.81 -8.89 -20.58
C PRO A 36 -3.83 -9.35 -19.52
N ARG A 37 -5.05 -8.81 -19.64
CA ARG A 37 -6.26 -9.11 -18.86
C ARG A 37 -6.71 -10.56 -18.99
N ASN A 38 -7.25 -11.11 -17.89
CA ASN A 38 -8.47 -11.92 -17.84
C ASN A 38 -8.97 -12.06 -16.38
N VAL A 39 -9.95 -11.27 -15.96
CA VAL A 39 -10.77 -11.59 -14.77
C VAL A 39 -12.24 -11.33 -15.10
N GLY A 40 -13.07 -12.31 -14.77
CA GLY A 40 -14.49 -12.37 -15.08
C GLY A 40 -15.34 -11.45 -14.23
N GLU A 41 -16.43 -11.02 -14.83
CA GLU A 41 -17.41 -10.06 -14.32
C GLU A 41 -18.22 -10.62 -13.13
N VAL A 42 -18.26 -9.88 -12.02
CA VAL A 42 -19.23 -10.07 -10.93
C VAL A 42 -19.87 -8.72 -10.61
N THR A 43 -21.20 -8.69 -10.67
CA THR A 43 -22.04 -7.52 -10.40
C THR A 43 -22.58 -7.58 -8.96
N GLY A 44 -22.43 -6.51 -8.17
CA GLY A 44 -22.98 -6.40 -6.81
C GLY A 44 -22.76 -5.01 -6.20
N GLY A 45 -23.78 -4.45 -5.54
CA GLY A 45 -23.78 -3.11 -4.92
C GLY A 45 -23.19 -3.06 -3.51
N GLU A 46 -22.79 -1.87 -3.05
CA GLU A 46 -21.91 -1.60 -1.89
C GLU A 46 -22.44 -1.86 -0.47
N GLU A 47 -21.54 -2.30 0.43
CA GLU A 47 -21.65 -2.11 1.90
C GLU A 47 -20.38 -1.41 2.45
N PRO A 48 -20.49 -0.16 2.95
CA PRO A 48 -19.35 0.64 3.41
C PRO A 48 -18.87 0.28 4.82
N ALA A 49 -17.65 0.72 5.19
CA ALA A 49 -17.12 0.61 6.55
C ALA A 49 -18.13 1.12 7.61
N SER A 50 -18.19 0.42 8.76
CA SER A 50 -19.20 0.72 9.78
C SER A 50 -18.98 2.11 10.41
N PRO A 51 -20.01 2.98 10.45
CA PRO A 51 -19.84 4.28 11.09
C PRO A 51 -19.83 4.15 12.61
N VAL A 52 -18.88 4.81 13.26
CA VAL A 52 -18.81 4.95 14.72
C VAL A 52 -18.88 6.42 15.14
N THR A 53 -19.34 6.68 16.36
CA THR A 53 -19.47 8.04 16.90
C THR A 53 -18.63 8.19 18.16
N VAL A 54 -17.54 8.96 18.04
CA VAL A 54 -16.64 9.30 19.15
C VAL A 54 -16.27 10.78 19.02
N SER A 55 -16.16 11.48 20.15
CA SER A 55 -15.74 12.89 20.15
C SER A 55 -14.26 13.02 19.80
N VAL A 56 -13.89 14.10 19.11
CA VAL A 56 -12.53 14.37 18.67
C VAL A 56 -12.04 15.70 19.23
N GLY A 57 -10.77 15.72 19.63
CA GLY A 57 -10.08 16.91 20.10
C GLY A 57 -9.94 17.98 19.02
N SER A 58 -9.47 19.15 19.44
CA SER A 58 -9.35 20.33 18.55
C SER A 58 -7.97 20.49 17.91
N ASP A 59 -6.92 20.17 18.66
CA ASP A 59 -5.52 20.28 18.24
C ASP A 59 -5.05 19.03 17.49
N TRP A 60 -4.05 19.21 16.63
CA TRP A 60 -3.39 18.13 15.91
C TRP A 60 -2.26 17.52 16.74
N ALA A 61 -2.21 16.20 16.83
CA ALA A 61 -1.17 15.45 17.51
C ALA A 61 -0.78 14.19 16.70
N PRO A 62 0.39 13.58 16.95
CA PRO A 62 0.77 12.32 16.31
C PRO A 62 -0.30 11.25 16.45
N LEU A 63 -0.57 10.53 15.36
CA LEU A 63 -1.53 9.42 15.32
C LEU A 63 -1.12 8.34 16.34
N ARG A 64 -2.07 7.87 17.14
CA ARG A 64 -1.87 6.73 18.05
C ARG A 64 -2.50 5.47 17.45
N ILE A 65 -1.68 4.62 16.85
CA ILE A 65 -2.11 3.30 16.34
C ILE A 65 -1.86 2.25 17.43
N LYS A 66 -2.88 1.48 17.80
CA LYS A 66 -2.71 0.26 18.59
C LYS A 66 -2.92 -0.96 17.72
N VAL A 67 -1.92 -1.82 17.68
CA VAL A 67 -1.95 -3.08 16.93
C VAL A 67 -2.23 -4.22 17.91
N PHE A 68 -3.15 -5.11 17.54
CA PHE A 68 -3.48 -6.31 18.30
C PHE A 68 -3.14 -7.54 17.45
N ALA A 69 -2.22 -8.36 17.94
CA ALA A 69 -1.70 -9.54 17.29
C ALA A 69 -1.72 -10.77 18.23
N ASP A 70 -2.55 -10.74 19.27
CA ASP A 70 -2.61 -11.78 20.31
C ASP A 70 -3.16 -13.12 19.79
N ASP A 71 -3.97 -13.08 18.72
CA ASP A 71 -4.57 -14.25 18.07
C ASP A 71 -4.39 -14.14 16.55
N LEU A 72 -3.21 -14.58 16.09
CA LEU A 72 -2.84 -14.53 14.68
C LEU A 72 -3.52 -15.61 13.82
N GLU A 73 -4.11 -16.63 14.45
CA GLU A 73 -4.70 -17.77 13.73
C GLU A 73 -6.04 -17.39 13.07
N GLY A 74 -6.77 -16.44 13.66
CA GLY A 74 -8.04 -15.92 13.14
C GLY A 74 -9.06 -17.04 12.82
N LEU A 75 -10.07 -16.73 12.00
CA LEU A 75 -11.02 -17.75 11.51
C LEU A 75 -10.57 -18.42 10.19
N GLY A 76 -9.44 -17.99 9.61
CA GLY A 76 -8.97 -18.40 8.28
C GLY A 76 -8.09 -19.65 8.24
N GLY A 77 -8.03 -20.43 9.31
CA GLY A 77 -7.20 -21.62 9.41
C GLY A 77 -5.69 -21.32 9.45
N PHE A 78 -4.93 -22.14 10.16
CA PHE A 78 -3.49 -21.97 10.32
C PHE A 78 -2.76 -23.27 10.00
N CYS A 79 -1.57 -23.16 9.42
CA CYS A 79 -0.76 -24.32 9.06
C CYS A 79 0.04 -24.80 10.27
N THR A 80 -0.27 -26.00 10.79
CA THR A 80 0.51 -26.63 11.86
C THR A 80 1.64 -27.51 11.33
N ARG A 81 1.47 -28.02 10.11
CA ARG A 81 2.43 -28.91 9.44
C ARG A 81 2.30 -28.83 7.92
N ALA A 82 3.39 -29.09 7.22
CA ALA A 82 3.35 -29.26 5.78
C ALA A 82 2.46 -30.45 5.38
N GLY A 83 1.70 -30.28 4.30
CA GLY A 83 0.74 -31.27 3.79
C GLY A 83 -0.66 -31.21 4.43
N GLU A 84 -0.87 -30.35 5.44
CA GLU A 84 -2.20 -30.08 5.97
C GLU A 84 -3.06 -29.31 4.96
N HIS A 85 -4.36 -29.59 4.95
CA HIS A 85 -5.34 -28.86 4.15
C HIS A 85 -6.03 -27.83 5.04
N ILE A 86 -5.99 -26.56 4.65
CA ILE A 86 -6.68 -25.46 5.34
C ILE A 86 -7.60 -24.72 4.37
N ASN A 87 -8.61 -24.05 4.92
CA ASN A 87 -9.46 -23.11 4.20
C ASN A 87 -8.98 -21.70 4.50
N MET A 88 -8.45 -20.98 3.51
CA MET A 88 -8.06 -19.58 3.67
C MET A 88 -9.27 -18.68 3.93
N PHE A 89 -9.04 -17.39 4.21
CA PHE A 89 -10.09 -16.38 4.48
C PHE A 89 -11.26 -16.40 3.47
N PHE A 90 -10.99 -16.70 2.19
CA PHE A 90 -12.00 -16.72 1.11
C PHE A 90 -12.64 -18.08 0.87
N GLY A 91 -12.43 -19.06 1.75
CA GLY A 91 -12.98 -20.41 1.62
C GLY A 91 -12.37 -21.23 0.48
N LYS A 92 -11.28 -20.75 -0.14
CA LYS A 92 -10.48 -21.55 -1.07
C LYS A 92 -9.54 -22.45 -0.26
N GLU A 93 -9.49 -23.73 -0.62
CA GLU A 93 -8.60 -24.71 0.02
C GLU A 93 -7.16 -24.56 -0.46
N MET A 94 -6.21 -24.80 0.43
CA MET A 94 -4.79 -24.93 0.10
C MET A 94 -4.11 -26.04 0.88
N VAL A 95 -2.96 -26.48 0.36
CA VAL A 95 -2.08 -27.43 1.03
C VAL A 95 -0.88 -26.68 1.60
N CYS A 96 -0.76 -26.69 2.92
CA CYS A 96 0.32 -26.05 3.66
C CYS A 96 1.69 -26.55 3.21
N GLN A 97 2.62 -25.63 3.01
CA GLN A 97 4.05 -25.89 2.87
C GLN A 97 4.78 -25.53 4.18
N GLU A 98 6.05 -25.92 4.31
CA GLU A 98 6.87 -25.59 5.49
C GLU A 98 6.96 -24.08 5.73
N GLU A 99 7.07 -23.32 4.66
CA GLU A 99 7.10 -21.86 4.70
C GLU A 99 5.77 -21.23 5.14
N ASP A 100 4.64 -21.93 5.06
CA ASP A 100 3.33 -21.41 5.50
C ASP A 100 3.08 -21.60 7.00
N ILE A 101 3.96 -22.34 7.70
CA ILE A 101 3.85 -22.57 9.15
C ILE A 101 4.27 -21.31 9.90
N LEU A 102 3.42 -20.87 10.83
CA LEU A 102 3.64 -19.73 11.71
C LEU A 102 4.41 -20.19 12.95
N THR A 103 5.74 -20.09 12.91
CA THR A 103 6.62 -20.43 14.05
C THR A 103 6.65 -19.31 15.09
N GLU A 104 7.05 -19.61 16.32
CA GLU A 104 7.25 -18.59 17.38
C GLU A 104 8.22 -17.48 16.93
N GLU A 105 9.26 -17.82 16.16
CA GLU A 105 10.18 -16.84 15.57
C GLU A 105 9.47 -15.89 14.59
N LYS A 106 8.57 -16.41 13.75
CA LYS A 106 7.77 -15.58 12.85
C LYS A 106 6.77 -14.72 13.60
N VAL A 107 6.15 -15.24 14.66
CA VAL A 107 5.26 -14.43 15.52
C VAL A 107 6.03 -13.24 16.10
N ASP A 108 7.22 -13.47 16.65
CA ASP A 108 8.06 -12.41 17.20
C ASP A 108 8.47 -11.38 16.14
N ILE A 109 8.89 -11.83 14.94
CA ILE A 109 9.22 -10.94 13.82
C ILE A 109 8.00 -10.12 13.39
N LEU A 110 6.84 -10.75 13.23
CA LEU A 110 5.63 -10.08 12.77
C LEU A 110 5.20 -9.00 13.76
N GLU A 111 5.07 -9.35 15.04
CA GLU A 111 4.58 -8.45 16.08
C GLU A 111 5.59 -7.35 16.41
N ASN A 112 6.81 -7.75 16.79
CA ASN A 112 7.78 -6.83 17.40
C ASN A 112 8.62 -6.07 16.38
N VAL A 113 8.64 -6.51 15.11
CA VAL A 113 9.39 -5.83 14.05
C VAL A 113 8.47 -5.28 12.97
N ILE A 114 7.78 -6.15 12.22
CA ILE A 114 7.04 -5.75 11.02
C ILE A 114 5.91 -4.78 11.37
N LEU A 115 4.97 -5.21 12.22
CA LEU A 115 3.79 -4.42 12.56
C LEU A 115 4.14 -3.22 13.44
N SER A 116 5.07 -3.40 14.39
CA SER A 116 5.53 -2.34 15.29
C SER A 116 6.21 -1.19 14.52
N GLU A 117 7.16 -1.48 13.62
CA GLU A 117 7.82 -0.44 12.83
C GLU A 117 6.87 0.19 11.80
N ALA A 118 5.95 -0.58 11.20
CA ALA A 118 4.94 -0.03 10.31
C ALA A 118 4.02 0.99 11.02
N ALA A 119 3.51 0.64 12.21
CA ALA A 119 2.68 1.51 13.02
C ALA A 119 3.43 2.78 13.42
N LYS A 120 4.71 2.64 13.84
CA LYS A 120 5.57 3.76 14.18
C LYS A 120 5.82 4.69 13.00
N MET A 121 6.11 4.15 11.82
CA MET A 121 6.34 4.95 10.61
C MET A 121 5.14 5.83 10.26
N HIS A 122 3.92 5.30 10.34
CA HIS A 122 2.71 6.09 10.16
C HIS A 122 2.49 7.11 11.28
N SER A 123 2.69 6.70 12.54
CA SER A 123 2.52 7.58 13.70
C SER A 123 3.47 8.79 13.71
N GLU A 124 4.69 8.63 13.17
CA GLU A 124 5.69 9.71 13.03
C GLU A 124 5.36 10.71 11.90
N ARG A 125 4.55 10.32 10.91
CA ARG A 125 4.27 11.11 9.70
C ARG A 125 2.88 11.74 9.71
N LEU A 126 1.91 11.08 10.34
CA LEU A 126 0.51 11.47 10.30
C LEU A 126 0.10 12.12 11.61
N LEU A 127 -0.39 13.36 11.51
CA LEU A 127 -1.08 14.02 12.61
C LEU A 127 -2.58 13.77 12.49
N VAL A 128 -3.27 13.66 13.61
CA VAL A 128 -4.73 13.58 13.68
C VAL A 128 -5.27 14.50 14.78
N ARG A 129 -6.57 14.77 14.73
CA ARG A 129 -7.32 15.24 15.89
C ARG A 129 -7.66 14.05 16.78
N PRO A 130 -7.04 13.89 17.97
CA PRO A 130 -7.15 12.65 18.73
C PRO A 130 -8.59 12.38 19.18
N LEU A 131 -8.91 11.11 19.43
CA LEU A 131 -10.16 10.75 20.10
C LEU A 131 -10.15 11.21 21.57
N ASP A 132 -11.26 11.77 22.04
CA ASP A 132 -11.43 12.28 23.42
C ASP A 132 -11.85 11.18 24.42
N GLY A 133 -12.01 9.95 23.95
CA GLY A 133 -12.40 8.81 24.78
C GLY A 133 -11.96 7.48 24.16
N PRO A 134 -12.21 6.36 24.87
CA PRO A 134 -11.89 5.03 24.36
C PRO A 134 -12.59 4.76 23.03
N LEU A 135 -11.87 4.11 22.11
CA LEU A 135 -12.44 3.66 20.84
C LEU A 135 -13.19 2.35 21.06
N VAL A 136 -14.53 2.42 21.04
CA VAL A 136 -15.39 1.23 21.10
C VAL A 136 -15.52 0.63 19.70
N VAL A 137 -15.09 -0.61 19.54
CA VAL A 137 -15.12 -1.33 18.27
C VAL A 137 -16.51 -1.90 18.02
N PRO A 138 -17.13 -1.64 16.85
CA PRO A 138 -18.46 -2.18 16.56
C PRO A 138 -18.39 -3.69 16.39
N ARG A 139 -19.52 -4.36 16.60
CA ARG A 139 -19.67 -5.78 16.24
C ARG A 139 -19.86 -5.88 14.73
N PHE A 140 -18.93 -6.56 14.08
CA PHE A 140 -19.03 -6.85 12.66
C PHE A 140 -19.89 -8.09 12.42
N ARG A 141 -20.50 -8.19 11.23
CA ARG A 141 -21.29 -9.37 10.83
C ARG A 141 -20.35 -10.57 10.67
N GLU A 142 -20.73 -11.72 11.22
CA GLU A 142 -19.90 -12.95 11.22
C GLU A 142 -19.44 -13.40 9.82
N GLY A 143 -20.23 -13.12 8.77
CA GLY A 143 -19.86 -13.43 7.38
C GLY A 143 -18.96 -12.38 6.69
N SER A 144 -18.75 -11.21 7.29
CA SER A 144 -17.91 -10.14 6.72
C SER A 144 -16.41 -10.42 6.96
N VAL A 145 -15.53 -9.80 6.17
CA VAL A 145 -14.08 -9.90 6.38
C VAL A 145 -13.69 -9.42 7.79
N CYS A 146 -14.18 -8.24 8.19
CA CYS A 146 -13.94 -7.68 9.53
C CYS A 146 -14.45 -8.58 10.67
N GLY A 147 -15.56 -9.31 10.45
CA GLY A 147 -16.11 -10.23 11.45
C GLY A 147 -15.31 -11.53 11.63
N LYS A 148 -14.32 -11.79 10.77
CA LYS A 148 -13.43 -12.94 10.87
C LYS A 148 -12.17 -12.68 11.70
N PHE A 149 -11.94 -11.43 12.11
CA PHE A 149 -10.82 -11.07 12.99
C PHE A 149 -11.21 -11.26 14.45
N PRO A 150 -10.31 -11.82 15.27
CA PRO A 150 -10.53 -11.95 16.70
C PRO A 150 -10.44 -10.56 17.35
N VAL A 151 -11.58 -10.08 17.87
CA VAL A 151 -11.66 -8.83 18.62
C VAL A 151 -12.02 -9.16 20.08
N PRO A 152 -11.16 -8.81 21.07
CA PRO A 152 -11.46 -9.01 22.48
C PRO A 152 -12.80 -8.39 22.88
N GLU A 153 -13.55 -9.10 23.70
CA GLU A 153 -14.88 -8.68 24.15
C GLU A 153 -14.87 -7.28 24.80
N GLU A 154 -13.81 -6.97 25.54
CA GLU A 154 -13.58 -5.67 26.17
C GLU A 154 -13.49 -4.50 25.17
N HIS A 155 -12.99 -4.73 23.95
CA HIS A 155 -12.91 -3.69 22.91
C HIS A 155 -14.30 -3.33 22.37
N HIS A 156 -15.27 -4.24 22.48
CA HIS A 156 -16.67 -3.98 22.12
C HIS A 156 -17.47 -3.33 23.25
N THR A 157 -17.00 -3.39 24.49
CA THR A 157 -17.72 -2.85 25.66
C THR A 157 -17.06 -1.59 26.22
N ASP A 158 -15.86 -1.72 26.76
CA ASP A 158 -15.13 -0.63 27.43
C ASP A 158 -14.37 0.22 26.41
N GLY A 159 -14.01 -0.40 25.27
CA GLY A 159 -13.26 0.22 24.19
C GLY A 159 -11.77 0.28 24.49
N VAL A 160 -11.01 0.65 23.47
CA VAL A 160 -9.56 0.75 23.55
C VAL A 160 -9.17 2.17 23.97
N PRO A 161 -8.57 2.38 25.16
CA PRO A 161 -8.13 3.70 25.58
C PRO A 161 -6.90 4.15 24.79
N ASP A 162 -6.67 5.46 24.71
CA ASP A 162 -5.47 6.07 24.13
C ASP A 162 -5.12 5.61 22.70
N ALA A 163 -6.15 5.31 21.90
CA ALA A 163 -6.00 4.95 20.50
C ALA A 163 -6.81 5.91 19.62
N ASP A 164 -6.25 6.27 18.48
CA ASP A 164 -6.96 7.00 17.41
C ASP A 164 -7.33 6.08 16.24
N MET A 165 -6.59 4.97 16.12
CA MET A 165 -6.81 3.86 15.20
C MET A 165 -6.45 2.56 15.92
N VAL A 166 -7.26 1.52 15.75
CA VAL A 166 -6.92 0.16 16.15
C VAL A 166 -6.80 -0.72 14.92
N LEU A 167 -5.76 -1.55 14.89
CA LEU A 167 -5.49 -2.49 13.80
C LEU A 167 -5.44 -3.91 14.37
N TYR A 168 -6.30 -4.79 13.87
CA TYR A 168 -6.28 -6.21 14.24
C TYR A 168 -5.49 -6.99 13.20
N ALA A 169 -4.52 -7.77 13.64
CA ALA A 169 -3.62 -8.52 12.77
C ALA A 169 -3.95 -10.02 12.82
N THR A 170 -3.88 -10.67 11.66
CA THR A 170 -3.82 -12.13 11.53
C THR A 170 -2.64 -12.54 10.66
N ALA A 171 -2.25 -13.81 10.72
CA ALA A 171 -1.24 -14.40 9.87
C ALA A 171 -1.77 -15.69 9.23
N VAL A 172 -2.81 -15.55 8.43
CA VAL A 172 -3.39 -16.63 7.65
C VAL A 172 -2.74 -16.65 6.26
N PRO A 173 -2.35 -17.83 5.75
CA PRO A 173 -1.82 -17.94 4.39
C PRO A 173 -2.73 -17.33 3.32
N THR A 174 -2.12 -16.66 2.36
CA THR A 174 -2.76 -16.11 1.15
C THR A 174 -2.27 -16.87 -0.08
N PHE A 175 -2.85 -16.57 -1.26
CA PHE A 175 -2.32 -17.12 -2.50
C PHE A 175 -0.96 -16.52 -2.82
N LYS A 176 -0.06 -17.32 -3.39
CA LYS A 176 1.23 -16.83 -3.88
C LYS A 176 0.93 -15.99 -5.12
N PRO A 177 1.13 -14.67 -5.09
CA PRO A 177 2.32 -14.02 -4.53
C PRO A 177 2.08 -12.99 -3.40
N THR A 178 0.86 -12.85 -2.90
CA THR A 178 0.46 -11.78 -1.97
C THR A 178 1.20 -11.87 -0.63
N PHE A 179 1.88 -10.80 -0.22
CA PHE A 179 2.59 -10.77 1.07
C PHE A 179 1.62 -10.45 2.20
N ALA A 180 0.76 -9.45 2.01
CA ALA A 180 -0.24 -9.05 2.97
C ALA A 180 -1.44 -8.39 2.28
N TRP A 181 -2.50 -8.16 3.05
CA TRP A 181 -3.59 -7.28 2.65
C TRP A 181 -4.15 -6.59 3.88
N ALA A 182 -4.73 -5.41 3.72
CA ALA A 182 -5.38 -4.68 4.79
C ALA A 182 -6.55 -3.85 4.30
N MET A 183 -7.45 -3.51 5.21
CA MET A 183 -8.60 -2.68 4.87
C MET A 183 -9.22 -1.98 6.08
N PRO A 184 -9.95 -0.87 5.88
CA PRO A 184 -10.72 -0.24 6.93
C PRO A 184 -12.01 -1.01 7.22
N CYS A 185 -12.32 -1.16 8.51
CA CYS A 185 -13.53 -1.82 9.01
C CYS A 185 -14.54 -0.84 9.63
N ALA A 186 -14.07 0.27 10.21
CA ALA A 186 -14.94 1.30 10.77
C ALA A 186 -14.38 2.72 10.62
N THR A 187 -15.27 3.69 10.46
CA THR A 187 -14.94 5.11 10.23
C THR A 187 -15.69 6.04 11.19
N LEU A 188 -15.16 7.23 11.47
CA LEU A 188 -15.85 8.26 12.27
C LEU A 188 -17.00 8.90 11.49
N GLY A 189 -18.20 8.39 11.68
CA GLY A 189 -19.36 8.75 10.86
C GLY A 189 -19.22 8.29 9.40
N PRO A 190 -20.25 8.52 8.57
CA PRO A 190 -20.22 8.07 7.18
C PRO A 190 -19.09 8.74 6.40
N ARG A 191 -18.21 7.93 5.79
CA ARG A 191 -17.07 8.38 4.97
C ARG A 191 -16.08 9.27 5.74
N GLY A 192 -16.02 9.06 7.05
CA GLY A 192 -15.08 9.76 7.91
C GLY A 192 -13.73 9.07 7.97
N ARG A 193 -12.90 9.55 8.90
CA ARG A 193 -11.59 8.99 9.19
C ARG A 193 -11.71 7.51 9.61
N PRO A 194 -10.98 6.57 8.99
CA PRO A 194 -10.85 5.20 9.48
C PRO A 194 -10.29 5.15 10.91
N VAL A 195 -10.90 4.33 11.75
CA VAL A 195 -10.53 4.16 13.17
C VAL A 195 -10.42 2.70 13.59
N VAL A 196 -11.00 1.78 12.82
CA VAL A 196 -10.75 0.34 12.97
C VAL A 196 -10.33 -0.19 11.62
N GLY A 197 -9.24 -0.92 11.57
CA GLY A 197 -8.79 -1.64 10.39
C GLY A 197 -8.33 -3.04 10.74
N VAL A 198 -8.09 -3.81 9.70
CA VAL A 198 -7.55 -5.17 9.80
C VAL A 198 -6.38 -5.34 8.84
N ILE A 199 -5.45 -6.22 9.20
CA ILE A 199 -4.33 -6.61 8.34
C ILE A 199 -4.13 -8.13 8.44
N ASN A 200 -3.96 -8.79 7.31
CA ASN A 200 -3.51 -10.18 7.29
C ASN A 200 -2.14 -10.24 6.62
N TYR A 201 -1.17 -10.85 7.30
CA TYR A 201 0.20 -10.97 6.79
C TYR A 201 0.55 -12.43 6.56
N ASN A 202 0.87 -12.82 5.32
CA ASN A 202 1.10 -14.20 4.95
C ASN A 202 2.33 -14.78 5.70
N PRO A 203 2.20 -15.89 6.46
CA PRO A 203 3.29 -16.50 7.22
C PRO A 203 4.56 -16.81 6.42
N ARG A 204 4.40 -17.10 5.13
CA ARG A 204 5.50 -17.36 4.19
C ARG A 204 6.41 -16.17 3.96
N HIS A 205 5.85 -14.97 4.07
CA HIS A 205 6.54 -13.71 3.81
C HIS A 205 6.98 -13.03 5.12
N ILE A 206 6.94 -13.73 6.25
CA ILE A 206 7.44 -13.15 7.50
C ILE A 206 8.96 -13.29 7.56
N ALA A 207 9.65 -12.19 7.30
CA ALA A 207 11.10 -12.07 7.46
C ALA A 207 11.48 -10.67 7.95
N ASN A 208 12.55 -10.59 8.75
CA ASN A 208 13.06 -9.32 9.25
C ASN A 208 13.90 -8.60 8.18
N THR A 209 13.23 -8.00 7.18
CA THR A 209 13.87 -7.15 6.16
C THR A 209 13.07 -5.86 5.94
N SER A 210 13.75 -4.83 5.41
CA SER A 210 13.13 -3.54 5.09
C SER A 210 11.93 -3.69 4.13
N GLN A 211 12.01 -4.60 3.15
CA GLN A 211 10.95 -4.84 2.18
C GLN A 211 9.65 -5.31 2.86
N HIS A 212 9.75 -6.30 3.75
CA HIS A 212 8.60 -6.87 4.46
C HIS A 212 7.97 -5.86 5.43
N VAL A 213 8.79 -5.02 6.09
CA VAL A 213 8.27 -3.88 6.87
C VAL A 213 7.54 -2.89 5.98
N ARG A 214 8.08 -2.57 4.80
CA ARG A 214 7.46 -1.62 3.85
C ARG A 214 6.16 -2.13 3.25
N VAL A 215 6.01 -3.43 3.06
CA VAL A 215 4.72 -4.04 2.70
C VAL A 215 3.70 -3.77 3.81
N ALA A 216 4.03 -4.05 5.08
CA ALA A 216 3.10 -3.73 6.18
C ALA A 216 2.80 -2.22 6.30
N VAL A 217 3.75 -1.34 5.96
CA VAL A 217 3.50 0.11 5.86
C VAL A 217 2.52 0.43 4.74
N HIS A 218 2.68 -0.18 3.56
CA HIS A 218 1.77 -0.04 2.43
C HIS A 218 0.36 -0.48 2.84
N GLU A 219 0.21 -1.69 3.35
CA GLU A 219 -1.07 -2.24 3.81
C GLU A 219 -1.71 -1.41 4.92
N MET A 220 -0.95 -0.97 5.92
CA MET A 220 -1.51 -0.05 6.93
C MET A 220 -2.03 1.25 6.32
N ALA A 221 -1.46 1.73 5.20
CA ALA A 221 -1.96 2.93 4.53
C ALA A 221 -3.37 2.69 3.97
N HIS A 222 -3.65 1.52 3.41
CA HIS A 222 -4.99 1.11 2.97
C HIS A 222 -5.97 1.08 4.15
N ALA A 223 -5.59 0.44 5.27
CA ALA A 223 -6.41 0.46 6.50
C ALA A 223 -6.64 1.88 7.07
N LEU A 224 -5.75 2.82 6.78
CA LEU A 224 -5.86 4.23 7.16
C LEU A 224 -6.62 5.09 6.12
N GLY A 225 -7.09 4.51 5.02
CA GLY A 225 -7.94 5.15 4.01
C GLY A 225 -7.22 5.63 2.75
N PHE A 226 -6.03 5.11 2.45
CA PHE A 226 -5.36 5.34 1.17
C PHE A 226 -5.96 4.43 0.08
N ILE A 227 -7.23 4.68 -0.29
CA ILE A 227 -8.00 3.83 -1.20
C ILE A 227 -8.48 4.67 -2.38
N VAL A 228 -8.26 4.20 -3.61
CA VAL A 228 -8.61 4.96 -4.84
C VAL A 228 -10.10 5.28 -4.90
N ALA A 229 -10.97 4.32 -4.59
CA ALA A 229 -12.42 4.53 -4.56
C ALA A 229 -12.83 5.67 -3.60
N ASP A 230 -12.22 5.74 -2.43
CA ASP A 230 -12.47 6.83 -1.46
C ASP A 230 -11.96 8.17 -1.99
N MET A 231 -10.81 8.19 -2.67
CA MET A 231 -10.28 9.41 -3.32
C MET A 231 -11.20 9.91 -4.43
N GLU A 232 -11.78 9.00 -5.22
CA GLU A 232 -12.76 9.32 -6.26
C GLU A 232 -14.05 9.88 -5.66
N GLU A 233 -14.59 9.24 -4.61
CA GLU A 233 -15.81 9.70 -3.94
C GLU A 233 -15.63 11.08 -3.30
N GLN A 234 -14.44 11.35 -2.78
CA GLN A 234 -14.05 12.66 -2.23
C GLN A 234 -13.69 13.70 -3.29
N ALA A 235 -13.83 13.35 -4.59
CA ALA A 235 -13.49 14.21 -5.73
C ALA A 235 -12.04 14.73 -5.70
N LEU A 236 -11.11 13.91 -5.23
CA LEU A 236 -9.67 14.19 -5.20
C LEU A 236 -8.95 13.73 -6.48
N VAL A 237 -9.61 12.88 -7.27
CA VAL A 237 -9.11 12.33 -8.52
C VAL A 237 -9.66 13.12 -9.71
N LYS A 238 -8.79 13.42 -10.67
CA LYS A 238 -9.13 14.08 -11.93
C LYS A 238 -8.61 13.28 -13.12
N ARG A 239 -9.40 13.25 -14.19
CA ARG A 239 -8.98 12.74 -15.50
C ARG A 239 -8.22 13.83 -16.28
N GLU A 240 -7.00 13.51 -16.72
CA GLU A 240 -6.17 14.35 -17.56
C GLU A 240 -5.93 13.70 -18.93
N VAL A 241 -5.78 14.51 -19.97
CA VAL A 241 -5.61 14.05 -21.36
C VAL A 241 -4.26 14.47 -21.92
N GLY A 242 -3.68 13.67 -22.81
CA GLY A 242 -2.44 14.00 -23.51
C GLY A 242 -1.17 13.96 -22.65
N VAL A 243 -1.26 13.49 -21.39
CA VAL A 243 -0.10 13.29 -20.53
C VAL A 243 0.80 12.22 -21.16
N ARG A 244 1.99 12.63 -21.60
CA ARG A 244 2.94 11.78 -22.36
C ARG A 244 2.30 11.05 -23.55
N GLY A 245 1.39 11.72 -24.26
CA GLY A 245 0.70 11.14 -25.43
C GLY A 245 -0.40 10.11 -25.10
N ARG A 246 -0.72 9.87 -23.82
CA ARG A 246 -1.81 8.96 -23.41
C ARG A 246 -3.17 9.63 -23.64
N SER A 247 -4.16 8.82 -24.08
CA SER A 247 -5.54 9.29 -24.30
C SER A 247 -6.18 9.84 -23.02
N SER A 248 -5.92 9.20 -21.88
CA SER A 248 -6.16 9.78 -20.56
C SER A 248 -5.41 9.07 -19.44
N VAL A 249 -5.18 9.79 -18.35
CA VAL A 249 -4.67 9.28 -17.06
C VAL A 249 -5.53 9.81 -15.91
N HIS A 250 -5.56 9.09 -14.79
CA HIS A 250 -6.13 9.58 -13.54
C HIS A 250 -5.01 10.15 -12.68
N VAL A 251 -5.26 11.32 -12.10
CA VAL A 251 -4.31 12.00 -11.22
C VAL A 251 -5.01 12.42 -9.93
N VAL A 252 -4.33 12.25 -8.80
CA VAL A 252 -4.72 12.90 -7.55
C VAL A 252 -4.25 14.35 -7.62
N ASN A 253 -5.20 15.29 -7.60
CA ASN A 253 -4.93 16.72 -7.82
C ASN A 253 -5.33 17.62 -6.65
N SER A 254 -5.47 17.03 -5.45
CA SER A 254 -5.63 17.81 -4.22
C SER A 254 -4.49 18.84 -4.09
N ARG A 255 -4.77 19.97 -3.43
CA ARG A 255 -3.78 21.07 -3.29
C ARG A 255 -2.42 20.56 -2.79
N ASN A 256 -2.43 19.74 -1.74
CA ASN A 256 -1.20 19.23 -1.13
C ASN A 256 -0.49 18.24 -2.05
N THR A 257 -1.22 17.29 -2.65
CA THR A 257 -0.64 16.29 -3.55
C THR A 257 -0.03 16.95 -4.78
N LEU A 258 -0.71 17.95 -5.35
CA LEU A 258 -0.21 18.71 -6.50
C LEU A 258 1.10 19.45 -6.16
N GLU A 259 1.13 20.16 -5.03
CA GLU A 259 2.32 20.88 -4.57
C GLU A 259 3.49 19.93 -4.33
N GLN A 260 3.25 18.80 -3.67
CA GLN A 260 4.30 17.81 -3.40
C GLN A 260 4.76 17.07 -4.67
N ALA A 261 3.87 16.75 -5.61
CA ALA A 261 4.25 16.14 -6.89
C ALA A 261 5.17 17.07 -7.69
N ARG A 262 4.81 18.35 -7.81
CA ARG A 262 5.64 19.35 -8.51
C ARG A 262 7.00 19.54 -7.85
N LEU A 263 7.02 19.61 -6.52
CA LEU A 263 8.25 19.73 -5.74
C LEU A 263 9.15 18.52 -5.92
N HIS A 264 8.60 17.30 -5.81
CA HIS A 264 9.35 16.05 -5.90
C HIS A 264 9.98 15.86 -7.29
N TYR A 265 9.21 16.10 -8.36
CA TYR A 265 9.68 15.92 -9.74
C TYR A 265 10.36 17.16 -10.34
N GLY A 266 10.39 18.30 -9.63
CA GLY A 266 10.88 19.58 -10.17
C GLY A 266 10.10 20.06 -11.40
N CYS A 267 8.83 19.70 -11.52
CA CYS A 267 8.01 19.89 -12.71
C CYS A 267 6.76 20.73 -12.40
N GLU A 268 6.86 22.05 -12.54
CA GLU A 268 5.76 23.00 -12.24
C GLU A 268 4.49 22.78 -13.07
N SER A 269 4.62 22.18 -14.26
CA SER A 269 3.49 21.86 -15.12
C SER A 269 2.81 20.52 -14.79
N ALA A 270 3.33 19.75 -13.82
CA ALA A 270 2.71 18.49 -13.43
C ALA A 270 1.24 18.72 -13.03
N PRO A 271 0.29 17.91 -13.55
CA PRO A 271 -1.14 18.10 -13.30
C PRO A 271 -1.60 17.51 -11.96
N GLY A 272 -0.77 16.69 -11.32
CA GLY A 272 -1.04 16.00 -10.05
C GLY A 272 -0.08 14.82 -9.87
N MET A 273 -0.37 13.95 -8.92
CA MET A 273 0.27 12.63 -8.83
C MET A 273 -0.54 11.66 -9.67
N GLU A 274 0.06 11.08 -10.71
CA GLU A 274 -0.60 10.05 -11.52
C GLU A 274 -0.84 8.80 -10.66
N LEU A 275 -2.06 8.28 -10.72
CA LEU A 275 -2.39 6.98 -10.17
C LEU A 275 -1.91 5.89 -11.13
N GLU A 276 -1.61 4.72 -10.57
CA GLU A 276 -1.45 3.51 -11.38
C GLU A 276 -2.73 3.28 -12.20
N PHE A 277 -2.62 2.57 -13.32
CA PHE A 277 -3.77 2.33 -14.20
C PHE A 277 -4.81 1.43 -13.49
N ALA A 278 -5.68 2.05 -12.70
CA ALA A 278 -6.93 1.43 -12.25
C ALA A 278 -7.88 1.40 -13.47
N PRO A 279 -8.28 0.22 -13.96
CA PRO A 279 -9.33 0.17 -14.95
C PRO A 279 -10.59 0.80 -14.35
N PRO A 280 -11.34 1.63 -15.09
CA PRO A 280 -12.54 2.25 -14.55
C PRO A 280 -13.51 1.15 -14.09
N MET A 281 -13.96 1.22 -12.84
CA MET A 281 -15.11 0.44 -12.39
C MET A 281 -16.28 0.77 -13.32
N ARG A 282 -16.73 -0.21 -14.11
CA ARG A 282 -17.85 -0.01 -15.04
C ARG A 282 -19.09 0.34 -14.21
N ASN A 283 -19.60 1.54 -14.43
CA ASN A 283 -20.88 1.95 -13.89
C ASN A 283 -21.99 1.12 -14.59
N PRO A 284 -22.75 0.26 -13.89
CA PRO A 284 -23.75 -0.62 -14.52
C PRO A 284 -24.87 0.13 -15.28
N ALA A 285 -24.95 1.45 -15.08
CA ALA A 285 -25.98 2.32 -15.65
C ALA A 285 -25.54 3.08 -16.92
N ALA A 286 -24.29 2.93 -17.39
CA ALA A 286 -23.86 3.56 -18.64
C ALA A 286 -24.33 2.71 -19.84
N PRO A 287 -25.06 3.28 -20.81
CA PRO A 287 -25.43 2.54 -22.01
C PRO A 287 -24.16 2.21 -22.81
N GLU A 288 -24.06 0.96 -23.29
CA GLU A 288 -23.02 0.52 -24.21
C GLU A 288 -23.06 1.39 -25.48
N GLU A 289 -22.01 2.18 -25.72
CA GLU A 289 -21.75 2.68 -27.07
C GLU A 289 -21.14 1.51 -27.87
N GLU A 290 -21.92 0.97 -28.80
CA GLU A 290 -21.42 0.05 -29.83
C GLU A 290 -20.27 0.73 -30.59
N GLU A 291 -19.03 0.31 -30.35
CA GLU A 291 -17.93 0.62 -31.27
C GLU A 291 -18.16 -0.16 -32.57
N GLY A 292 -18.78 0.53 -33.53
CA GLY A 292 -18.93 0.07 -34.90
C GLY A 292 -17.57 -0.18 -35.55
N VAL A 293 -17.41 -1.40 -36.06
CA VAL A 293 -16.33 -1.82 -36.96
C VAL A 293 -16.23 -0.86 -38.15
N LEU A 294 -15.14 -0.09 -38.24
CA LEU A 294 -14.76 0.63 -39.45
C LEU A 294 -13.24 0.55 -39.70
N GLY A 295 -12.90 -0.15 -40.77
CA GLY A 295 -11.86 0.23 -41.73
C GLY A 295 -10.40 0.05 -41.33
N GLN A 296 -9.76 -0.97 -41.90
CA GLN A 296 -8.32 -0.93 -42.17
C GLN A 296 -8.02 0.24 -43.11
N GLU A 297 -7.25 1.23 -42.64
CA GLU A 297 -6.47 2.10 -43.52
C GLU A 297 -5.00 2.10 -43.08
N ASN A 298 -4.14 1.79 -44.04
CA ASN A 298 -2.69 1.87 -43.92
C ASN A 298 -2.28 3.36 -43.84
N GLY A 299 -1.64 3.75 -42.74
CA GLY A 299 -1.03 5.07 -42.55
C GLY A 299 0.33 4.91 -41.88
N GLU A 300 1.30 5.70 -42.30
CA GLU A 300 2.74 5.52 -42.12
C GLU A 300 3.21 5.56 -40.65
N LYS A 301 4.32 4.85 -40.39
CA LYS A 301 5.11 4.99 -39.16
C LYS A 301 5.67 6.42 -39.11
N GLU A 302 5.13 7.26 -38.26
CA GLU A 302 5.84 8.43 -37.76
C GLU A 302 6.46 8.07 -36.39
N GLU A 303 7.78 7.99 -36.37
CA GLU A 303 8.60 8.04 -35.17
C GLU A 303 8.46 9.44 -34.56
N GLU A 304 7.62 9.60 -33.52
CA GLU A 304 7.69 10.79 -32.66
C GLU A 304 8.77 10.58 -31.58
N GLU A 305 10.00 10.94 -31.94
CA GLU A 305 11.02 11.35 -30.99
C GLU A 305 10.54 12.62 -30.26
N GLY A 306 10.20 12.50 -28.97
CA GLY A 306 9.68 13.61 -28.17
C GLY A 306 10.04 13.51 -26.69
N CYS A 307 11.23 14.01 -26.35
CA CYS A 307 11.79 14.23 -25.01
C CYS A 307 12.44 13.01 -24.30
N CYS A 308 13.57 12.54 -24.86
CA CYS A 308 14.49 11.61 -24.19
C CYS A 308 15.95 12.12 -24.17
N GLN A 309 16.19 13.41 -24.43
CA GLN A 309 17.53 13.88 -24.85
C GLN A 309 18.23 14.84 -23.89
N ILE A 310 17.76 15.00 -22.64
CA ILE A 310 18.44 15.84 -21.64
C ILE A 310 19.11 15.02 -20.51
N CYS A 311 18.98 13.69 -20.48
CA CYS A 311 19.51 12.86 -19.38
C CYS A 311 20.52 11.78 -19.81
N GLN A 312 21.19 11.91 -20.96
CA GLN A 312 22.10 10.86 -21.47
C GLN A 312 23.61 11.17 -21.43
N GLU A 313 24.05 12.21 -20.72
CA GLU A 313 25.47 12.46 -20.56
C GLU A 313 25.83 12.64 -19.08
N GLU A 314 26.02 11.51 -18.40
CA GLU A 314 27.01 11.26 -17.34
C GLU A 314 26.53 10.02 -16.56
N GLU A 315 27.31 8.93 -16.60
CA GLU A 315 27.46 7.91 -15.54
C GLU A 315 27.94 6.57 -16.13
N GLN A 316 29.26 6.44 -16.24
CA GLN A 316 29.92 5.14 -16.19
C GLN A 316 30.90 5.20 -15.03
N GLU A 317 30.47 4.81 -13.82
CA GLU A 317 31.32 4.11 -12.82
C GLU A 317 30.62 3.64 -11.51
N GLU A 318 29.32 3.88 -11.26
CA GLU A 318 28.60 3.41 -10.02
C GLU A 318 27.60 2.23 -10.21
N PHE A 319 27.89 1.34 -11.15
CA PHE A 319 26.93 0.36 -11.70
C PHE A 319 26.51 -0.84 -10.80
N PHE A 320 27.10 -1.05 -9.62
CA PHE A 320 26.85 -2.28 -8.84
C PHE A 320 25.98 -2.11 -7.58
N GLN A 321 25.99 -0.95 -6.91
CA GLN A 321 25.10 -0.70 -5.76
C GLN A 321 23.71 -0.27 -6.22
N GLU A 322 23.62 0.60 -7.22
CA GLU A 322 22.34 1.07 -7.76
C GLU A 322 21.50 -0.03 -8.42
N LYS A 323 22.14 -1.07 -8.98
CA LYS A 323 21.40 -2.18 -9.57
C LYS A 323 20.62 -2.98 -8.54
N GLY A 324 21.19 -3.17 -7.35
CA GLY A 324 20.51 -3.87 -6.26
C GLY A 324 19.28 -3.09 -5.79
N GLU A 325 19.42 -1.78 -5.57
CA GLU A 325 18.32 -0.91 -5.15
C GLU A 325 17.24 -0.78 -6.24
N LYS A 326 17.62 -0.71 -7.53
CA LYS A 326 16.69 -0.68 -8.67
C LYS A 326 15.95 -2.01 -8.89
N GLU A 327 16.56 -3.15 -8.56
CA GLU A 327 15.90 -4.47 -8.60
C GLU A 327 14.94 -4.64 -7.41
N GLU A 328 15.34 -4.22 -6.20
CA GLU A 328 14.48 -4.23 -5.01
C GLU A 328 13.25 -3.32 -5.17
N GLU A 329 13.40 -2.14 -5.78
CA GLU A 329 12.28 -1.22 -6.03
C GLU A 329 11.29 -1.79 -7.07
N LYS A 330 11.78 -2.44 -8.13
CA LYS A 330 10.93 -3.11 -9.13
C LYS A 330 10.17 -4.29 -8.53
N GLU A 331 10.85 -5.10 -7.73
CA GLU A 331 10.23 -6.21 -7.02
C GLU A 331 9.15 -5.70 -6.05
N PHE A 332 9.42 -4.62 -5.31
CA PHE A 332 8.43 -3.98 -4.44
C PHE A 332 7.21 -3.46 -5.21
N CYS A 333 7.40 -2.80 -6.36
CA CYS A 333 6.28 -2.35 -7.20
C CYS A 333 5.43 -3.51 -7.73
N GLN A 334 6.05 -4.64 -8.10
CA GLN A 334 5.31 -5.81 -8.53
C GLN A 334 4.49 -6.41 -7.38
N ILE A 335 5.07 -6.50 -6.18
CA ILE A 335 4.35 -6.97 -4.98
C ILE A 335 3.12 -6.11 -4.71
N CYS A 336 3.27 -4.78 -4.72
CA CYS A 336 2.15 -3.86 -4.49
C CYS A 336 1.01 -4.07 -5.50
N GLN A 337 1.32 -4.38 -6.77
CA GLN A 337 0.30 -4.65 -7.80
C GLN A 337 -0.50 -5.92 -7.52
N GLU A 338 0.18 -6.98 -7.08
CA GLU A 338 -0.45 -8.25 -6.76
C GLU A 338 -1.31 -8.14 -5.48
N GLU A 339 -0.88 -7.30 -4.54
CA GLU A 339 -1.63 -6.96 -3.32
C GLU A 339 -2.89 -6.13 -3.62
N GLU A 340 -2.81 -5.14 -4.51
CA GLU A 340 -3.97 -4.34 -4.95
C GLU A 340 -5.07 -5.22 -5.58
N GLU A 341 -4.73 -6.24 -6.37
CA GLU A 341 -5.72 -7.15 -6.95
C GLU A 341 -6.47 -7.97 -5.88
N GLU A 342 -5.77 -8.46 -4.85
CA GLU A 342 -6.39 -9.19 -3.74
C GLU A 342 -7.22 -8.25 -2.84
N GLU A 343 -6.77 -7.01 -2.63
CA GLU A 343 -7.56 -5.97 -1.94
C GLU A 343 -8.82 -5.60 -2.73
N GLU A 344 -8.74 -5.49 -4.06
CA GLU A 344 -9.93 -5.28 -4.88
C GLU A 344 -10.90 -6.46 -4.80
N GLU A 345 -10.41 -7.72 -4.76
CA GLU A 345 -11.23 -8.91 -4.51
C GLU A 345 -11.86 -8.85 -3.10
N LEU A 346 -11.13 -8.38 -2.08
CA LEU A 346 -11.61 -8.17 -0.70
C LEU A 346 -12.70 -7.13 -0.61
N LEU A 347 -12.46 -5.95 -1.18
CA LEU A 347 -13.43 -4.87 -1.26
C LEU A 347 -14.65 -5.34 -2.07
N SER A 348 -14.45 -6.08 -3.17
CA SER A 348 -15.52 -6.71 -3.95
C SER A 348 -16.33 -7.74 -3.14
N TYR A 349 -15.66 -8.62 -2.42
CA TYR A 349 -16.30 -9.63 -1.59
C TYR A 349 -17.10 -8.98 -0.46
N GLN A 350 -16.55 -7.96 0.20
CA GLN A 350 -17.27 -7.18 1.20
C GLN A 350 -18.50 -6.49 0.57
N ARG A 351 -18.40 -5.95 -0.65
CA ARG A 351 -19.55 -5.41 -1.38
C ARG A 351 -20.63 -6.47 -1.67
N SER A 352 -20.27 -7.74 -1.85
CA SER A 352 -21.24 -8.80 -2.23
C SER A 352 -22.09 -9.39 -1.09
N GLN A 353 -21.79 -9.08 0.17
CA GLN A 353 -22.36 -9.74 1.37
C GLN A 353 -23.36 -8.86 2.10
#